data_AF-A0A1I4ZL13-F1
#
_entry.id   AF-A0A1I4ZL13-F1
#
_cell.length_a   1.000
_cell.length_b   1.000
_cell.length_c   1.000
_cell.angle_alpha   90.00
_cell.angle_beta   90.00
_cell.angle_gamma   90.00
#
_symmetry.space_group_name_H-M   'P 1'
#
loop_
_entity.id
_entity.type
_entity.pdbx_description
1 polymer ?
#
loop_
_entity_poly.entity_id
_entity_poly.type
_entity_poly.pdbx_seq_one_letter_code
_entity_poly.pdbx_strand_id
1 'polypeptide(L)'
;MLSKKQARAFFLGGTVVTFLIFIGLTIFSFSKEQDQTNHEGITEQVVRGKVLWEENNCMGCHTILGEGAYYAPELTKVLDRRGEGYVKAVLMSPIPWNPNGRQMVAYGFTPEEAEDLIAFFDWIGGIDLNGFDTVVSPLAKDKIERNKK
;
A
#
# COMPACT_ATOMS: atom_id res chain seq x y z
N MET A 1 10.07 -45.33 -8.95
CA MET A 1 8.95 -44.49 -9.46
C MET A 1 7.71 -44.81 -8.64
N LEU A 2 6.90 -43.82 -8.26
CA LEU A 2 5.64 -44.06 -7.53
C LEU A 2 4.63 -44.77 -8.43
N SER A 3 3.87 -45.71 -7.88
CA SER A 3 2.69 -46.26 -8.58
C SER A 3 1.62 -45.18 -8.76
N LYS A 4 0.71 -45.36 -9.74
CA LYS A 4 -0.43 -44.44 -9.96
C LYS A 4 -1.25 -44.20 -8.69
N LYS A 5 -1.44 -45.25 -7.86
CA LYS A 5 -2.17 -45.15 -6.59
C LYS A 5 -1.40 -44.31 -5.56
N GLN A 6 -0.09 -44.53 -5.43
CA GLN A 6 0.76 -43.75 -4.53
C GLN A 6 0.86 -42.29 -4.95
N ALA A 7 1.01 -42.01 -6.25
CA ALA A 7 1.03 -40.65 -6.78
C ALA A 7 -0.30 -39.90 -6.51
N ARG A 8 -1.44 -40.57 -6.71
CA ARG A 8 -2.77 -39.99 -6.39
C ARG A 8 -2.93 -39.71 -4.90
N ALA A 9 -2.53 -40.65 -4.04
CA ALA A 9 -2.60 -40.49 -2.59
C ALA A 9 -1.70 -39.35 -2.11
N PHE A 10 -0.48 -39.25 -2.64
CA PHE A 10 0.45 -38.16 -2.35
C PHE A 10 -0.12 -36.79 -2.77
N PHE A 11 -0.66 -36.69 -3.98
CA PHE A 11 -1.26 -35.44 -4.47
C PHE A 11 -2.45 -35.02 -3.60
N LEU A 12 -3.43 -35.91 -3.39
CA LEU A 12 -4.63 -35.60 -2.61
C LEU A 12 -4.30 -35.30 -1.14
N GLY A 13 -3.40 -36.09 -0.53
CA GLY A 13 -2.95 -35.84 0.84
C GLY A 13 -2.23 -34.51 0.96
N GLY A 14 -1.32 -34.20 0.03
CA GLY A 14 -0.64 -32.92 -0.03
C GLY A 14 -1.61 -31.74 -0.20
N THR A 15 -2.58 -31.86 -1.10
CA THR A 15 -3.63 -30.85 -1.30
C THR A 15 -4.44 -30.63 -0.02
N VAL A 16 -4.86 -31.69 0.67
CA VAL A 16 -5.60 -31.55 1.93
C VAL A 16 -4.75 -30.85 2.99
N VAL A 17 -3.48 -31.24 3.14
CA VAL A 17 -2.57 -30.61 4.12
C VAL A 17 -2.36 -29.14 3.81
N THR A 18 -2.01 -28.78 2.57
CA THR A 18 -1.79 -27.37 2.21
C THR A 18 -3.06 -26.54 2.30
N PHE A 19 -4.22 -27.13 1.96
CA PHE A 19 -5.52 -26.49 2.13
C PHE A 19 -5.83 -26.20 3.60
N LEU A 20 -5.61 -27.17 4.50
CA LEU A 20 -5.81 -26.98 5.93
C LEU A 20 -4.85 -25.93 6.51
N ILE A 21 -3.58 -25.91 6.08
CA ILE A 21 -2.61 -24.87 6.46
C ILE A 21 -3.10 -23.50 6.00
N PHE A 22 -3.54 -23.37 4.74
CA PHE A 22 -4.07 -22.11 4.21
C PHE A 22 -5.27 -21.61 5.03
N ILE A 23 -6.21 -22.49 5.38
CA ILE A 23 -7.35 -22.12 6.25
C ILE A 23 -6.86 -21.68 7.63
N GLY A 24 -5.92 -22.41 8.23
CA GLY A 24 -5.35 -22.06 9.53
C GLY A 24 -4.67 -20.68 9.52
N LEU A 25 -3.85 -20.41 8.50
CA LEU A 25 -3.21 -19.11 8.30
C LEU A 25 -4.24 -18.00 8.02
N THR A 26 -5.30 -18.30 7.27
CA THR A 26 -6.39 -17.34 7.00
C THR A 26 -7.06 -16.93 8.31
N ILE A 27 -7.45 -17.90 9.15
CA ILE A 27 -8.05 -17.63 10.47
C ILE A 27 -7.08 -16.81 11.35
N PHE A 28 -5.80 -17.17 11.36
CA PHE A 28 -4.78 -16.43 12.08
C PHE A 28 -4.64 -14.98 11.59
N SER A 29 -4.62 -14.75 10.28
CA SER A 29 -4.53 -13.40 9.70
C SER A 29 -5.74 -12.51 10.02
N PHE A 30 -6.93 -13.09 10.22
CA PHE A 30 -8.14 -12.36 10.64
C PHE A 30 -8.33 -12.30 12.17
N SER A 31 -7.38 -12.82 12.96
CA SER A 31 -7.46 -12.79 14.42
C SER A 31 -7.27 -11.37 14.97
N LYS A 32 -7.86 -11.07 16.12
CA LYS A 32 -7.77 -9.76 16.76
C LYS A 32 -6.32 -9.40 17.12
N GLU A 33 -5.50 -10.40 17.39
CA GLU A 33 -4.09 -10.26 17.72
C GLU A 33 -3.23 -9.81 16.53
N GLN A 34 -3.71 -9.99 15.29
CA GLN A 34 -3.01 -9.59 14.07
C GLN A 34 -3.69 -8.41 13.35
N ASP A 35 -4.73 -7.82 13.95
CA ASP A 35 -5.46 -6.72 13.34
C ASP A 35 -4.63 -5.43 13.34
N GLN A 36 -4.23 -4.98 12.15
CA GLN A 36 -3.46 -3.74 11.90
C GLN A 36 -4.24 -2.70 11.08
N THR A 37 -5.55 -2.90 10.95
CA THR A 37 -6.40 -2.21 9.98
C THR A 37 -6.67 -0.73 10.29
N ASN A 38 -6.33 -0.26 11.50
CA ASN A 38 -6.64 1.11 11.96
C ASN A 38 -8.13 1.49 11.76
N HIS A 39 -9.05 0.52 11.94
CA HIS A 39 -10.46 0.68 11.61
C HIS A 39 -11.16 1.83 12.34
N GLU A 40 -10.75 2.14 13.57
CA GLU A 40 -11.34 3.22 14.39
C GLU A 40 -11.14 4.61 13.77
N GLY A 41 -10.12 4.78 12.92
CA GLY A 41 -9.82 6.04 12.24
C GLY A 41 -10.59 6.27 10.94
N ILE A 42 -11.44 5.33 10.50
CA ILE A 42 -12.17 5.45 9.23
C ILE A 42 -13.34 6.42 9.39
N THR A 43 -13.22 7.60 8.78
CA THR A 43 -14.30 8.59 8.68
C THR A 43 -14.97 8.54 7.30
N GLU A 44 -16.11 9.21 7.14
CA GLU A 44 -16.74 9.36 5.80
C GLU A 44 -15.80 10.04 4.79
N GLN A 45 -14.94 10.95 5.28
CA GLN A 45 -13.94 11.64 4.46
C GLN A 45 -12.89 10.66 3.91
N VAL A 46 -12.36 9.78 4.78
CA VAL A 46 -11.43 8.70 4.39
C VAL A 46 -12.08 7.77 3.35
N VAL A 47 -13.35 7.44 3.54
CA VAL A 47 -14.09 6.59 2.59
C VAL A 47 -14.21 7.26 1.22
N ARG A 48 -14.58 8.55 1.16
CA ARG A 48 -14.63 9.29 -0.12
C ARG A 48 -13.27 9.36 -0.79
N GLY A 49 -12.20 9.61 -0.03
CA GLY A 49 -10.83 9.60 -0.56
C GLY A 49 -10.43 8.25 -1.15
N LYS A 50 -10.79 7.15 -0.49
CA LYS A 50 -10.58 5.80 -1.02
C LYS A 50 -11.35 5.55 -2.32
N VAL A 51 -12.61 6.02 -2.40
CA VAL A 51 -13.42 5.90 -3.64
C VAL A 51 -12.75 6.67 -4.77
N LEU A 52 -12.31 7.91 -4.52
CA LEU A 52 -11.56 8.70 -5.51
C LEU A 52 -10.28 7.98 -5.98
N TRP A 53 -9.53 7.36 -5.06
CA TRP A 53 -8.35 6.56 -5.39
C TRP A 53 -8.65 5.41 -6.36
N GLU A 54 -9.77 4.70 -6.13
CA GLU A 54 -10.17 3.54 -6.93
C GLU A 54 -10.76 3.94 -8.28
N GLU A 55 -11.67 4.91 -8.32
CA GLU A 55 -12.33 5.37 -9.55
C GLU A 55 -11.34 5.98 -10.54
N ASN A 56 -10.27 6.61 -10.03
CA ASN A 56 -9.23 7.24 -10.85
C ASN A 56 -8.07 6.31 -11.19
N ASN A 57 -8.17 5.01 -10.84
CA ASN A 57 -7.15 4.00 -11.08
C ASN A 57 -5.75 4.43 -10.65
N CYS A 58 -5.63 5.10 -9.49
CA CYS A 58 -4.35 5.59 -8.99
C CYS A 58 -3.34 4.45 -8.77
N MET A 59 -3.83 3.27 -8.36
CA MET A 59 -3.04 2.03 -8.23
C MET A 59 -2.46 1.53 -9.58
N GLY A 60 -3.04 1.94 -10.71
CA GLY A 60 -2.51 1.66 -12.04
C GLY A 60 -1.16 2.32 -12.33
N CYS A 61 -0.75 3.30 -11.52
CA CYS A 61 0.57 3.93 -11.60
C CYS A 61 1.35 3.86 -10.28
N HIS A 62 0.66 3.95 -9.14
CA HIS A 62 1.25 4.00 -7.81
C HIS A 62 1.05 2.69 -7.04
N THR A 63 1.82 2.53 -5.96
CA THR A 63 1.54 1.51 -4.95
C THR A 63 1.02 2.13 -3.65
N ILE A 64 0.24 1.35 -2.92
CA ILE A 64 -0.12 1.54 -1.51
C ILE A 64 0.15 0.22 -0.81
N LEU A 65 0.79 0.26 0.36
CA LEU A 65 1.25 -0.91 1.11
C LEU A 65 2.11 -1.87 0.27
N GLY A 66 2.79 -1.34 -0.76
CA GLY A 66 3.58 -2.13 -1.71
C GLY A 66 2.79 -2.75 -2.88
N GLU A 67 1.46 -2.65 -2.87
CA GLU A 67 0.58 -3.23 -3.89
C GLU A 67 0.16 -2.18 -4.94
N GLY A 68 0.31 -2.54 -6.22
CA GLY A 68 -0.02 -1.67 -7.37
C GLY A 68 1.07 -1.64 -8.43
N ALA A 69 1.12 -0.56 -9.22
CA ALA A 69 2.11 -0.40 -10.27
C ALA A 69 3.35 0.38 -9.79
N TYR A 70 4.50 0.09 -10.39
CA TYR A 70 5.79 0.72 -10.06
C TYR A 70 6.19 1.83 -11.04
N TYR A 71 5.24 2.33 -11.82
CA TYR A 71 5.46 3.47 -12.71
C TYR A 71 5.64 4.77 -11.92
N ALA A 72 4.97 4.94 -10.80
CA ALA A 72 5.05 6.11 -9.95
C ALA A 72 5.39 5.71 -8.50
N PRO A 73 5.72 6.66 -7.61
CA PRO A 73 6.16 6.36 -6.25
C PRO A 73 5.08 5.67 -5.40
N GLU A 74 5.51 4.90 -4.41
CA GLU A 74 4.68 4.40 -3.31
C GLU A 74 4.03 5.58 -2.56
N LEU A 75 2.78 5.44 -2.08
CA LEU A 75 2.00 6.54 -1.49
C LEU A 75 1.56 6.38 -0.04
N THR A 76 1.76 5.24 0.62
CA THR A 76 1.34 5.00 2.02
C THR A 76 1.83 6.08 2.97
N LYS A 77 3.13 6.42 2.93
CA LYS A 77 3.72 7.49 3.75
C LYS A 77 3.98 8.76 2.93
N VAL A 78 3.13 9.08 1.95
CA VAL A 78 3.38 10.23 1.05
C VAL A 78 3.35 11.55 1.80
N LEU A 79 2.46 11.69 2.79
CA LEU A 79 2.33 12.92 3.57
C LEU A 79 3.58 13.16 4.43
N ASP A 80 4.14 12.13 5.05
CA ASP A 80 5.42 12.22 5.76
C ASP A 80 6.57 12.65 4.84
N ARG A 81 6.57 12.14 3.59
CA ARG A 81 7.66 12.37 2.63
C ARG A 81 7.58 13.71 1.90
N ARG A 82 6.38 14.25 1.67
CA ARG A 82 6.16 15.40 0.79
C ARG A 82 5.42 16.57 1.46
N GLY A 83 4.69 16.29 2.54
CA GLY A 83 3.79 17.24 3.18
C GLY A 83 2.46 17.38 2.42
N GLU A 84 1.42 17.72 3.18
CA GLU A 84 0.05 17.87 2.69
C GLU A 84 -0.07 18.91 1.56
N GLY A 85 0.52 20.09 1.73
CA GLY A 85 0.43 21.17 0.75
C GLY A 85 1.00 20.79 -0.63
N TYR A 86 2.05 19.97 -0.67
CA TYR A 86 2.59 19.44 -1.92
C TYR A 86 1.58 18.49 -2.57
N VAL A 87 1.07 17.52 -1.82
CA VAL A 87 0.12 16.52 -2.33
C VAL A 87 -1.15 17.19 -2.83
N LYS A 88 -1.69 18.16 -2.08
CA LYS A 88 -2.85 18.96 -2.48
C LYS A 88 -2.62 19.67 -3.81
N ALA A 89 -1.48 20.35 -3.97
CA ALA A 89 -1.15 21.05 -5.21
C ALA A 89 -1.04 20.11 -6.42
N VAL A 90 -0.49 18.91 -6.24
CA VAL A 90 -0.39 17.90 -7.31
C VAL A 90 -1.79 17.39 -7.70
N LEU A 91 -2.63 17.06 -6.73
CA LEU A 91 -3.99 16.55 -6.97
C LEU A 91 -4.88 17.56 -7.69
N MET A 92 -4.77 18.84 -7.32
CA MET A 92 -5.53 19.93 -7.92
C MET A 92 -4.91 20.49 -9.21
N SER A 93 -3.79 19.93 -9.67
CA SER A 93 -3.08 20.47 -10.83
C SER A 93 -3.98 20.39 -12.09
N PRO A 94 -4.20 21.51 -12.81
CA PRO A 94 -4.98 21.52 -14.05
C PRO A 94 -4.19 21.02 -15.25
N ILE A 95 -2.89 20.74 -15.07
CA ILE A 95 -1.99 20.21 -16.10
C ILE A 95 -1.29 18.94 -15.61
N PRO A 96 -0.80 18.07 -16.51
CA PRO A 96 -0.10 16.85 -16.11
C PRO A 96 1.12 17.16 -15.23
N TRP A 97 1.30 16.39 -14.15
CA TRP A 97 2.40 16.59 -13.21
C TRP A 97 3.58 15.67 -13.58
N ASN A 98 4.76 16.25 -13.82
CA ASN A 98 5.92 15.50 -14.30
C ASN A 98 7.27 16.03 -13.79
N PRO A 99 7.62 15.83 -12.51
CA PRO A 99 8.87 16.33 -11.95
C PRO A 99 10.12 15.55 -12.40
N ASN A 100 9.98 14.30 -12.86
CA ASN A 100 11.10 13.39 -13.12
C ASN A 100 11.01 12.64 -14.45
N GLY A 101 10.33 13.21 -15.45
CA GLY A 101 10.10 12.57 -16.75
C GLY A 101 8.96 11.52 -16.79
N ARG A 102 8.41 11.12 -15.62
CA ARG A 102 7.20 10.30 -15.51
C ARG A 102 5.96 11.16 -15.26
N GLN A 103 4.94 10.99 -16.08
CA GLN A 103 3.79 11.89 -16.14
C GLN A 103 2.58 11.31 -15.41
N MET A 104 2.09 12.04 -14.41
CA MET A 104 0.79 11.84 -13.80
C MET A 104 -0.25 12.65 -14.58
N VAL A 105 -1.45 12.10 -14.75
CA VAL A 105 -2.55 12.77 -15.45
C VAL A 105 -2.99 14.03 -14.68
N ALA A 106 -3.59 14.97 -15.40
CA ALA A 106 -4.22 16.13 -14.78
C ALA A 106 -5.61 15.73 -14.27
N TYR A 107 -5.75 15.54 -12.95
CA TYR A 107 -7.05 15.24 -12.36
C TYR A 107 -7.90 16.50 -12.20
N GLY A 108 -7.27 17.63 -11.83
CA GLY A 108 -7.99 18.88 -11.60
C GLY A 108 -9.04 18.77 -10.49
N PHE A 109 -8.77 17.95 -9.47
CA PHE A 109 -9.67 17.74 -8.34
C PHE A 109 -10.05 19.08 -7.67
N THR A 110 -11.27 19.15 -7.16
CA THR A 110 -11.70 20.29 -6.33
C THR A 110 -10.91 20.32 -5.02
N PRO A 111 -10.91 21.45 -4.28
CA PRO A 111 -10.32 21.50 -2.94
C PRO A 111 -10.85 20.39 -2.02
N GLU A 112 -12.14 20.10 -2.09
CA GLU A 112 -12.82 19.08 -1.27
C GLU A 112 -12.38 17.65 -1.66
N GLU A 113 -12.32 17.33 -2.95
CA GLU A 113 -11.85 16.02 -3.42
C GLU A 113 -10.37 15.78 -3.05
N ALA A 114 -9.55 16.82 -3.15
CA ALA A 114 -8.15 16.74 -2.74
C ALA A 114 -8.01 16.52 -1.23
N GLU A 115 -8.85 17.18 -0.41
CA GLU A 115 -8.91 16.97 1.03
C GLU A 115 -9.39 15.56 1.39
N ASP A 116 -10.37 15.01 0.66
CA ASP A 116 -10.82 13.63 0.83
C ASP A 116 -9.67 12.62 0.57
N LEU A 117 -8.92 12.78 -0.52
CA LEU A 117 -7.75 11.96 -0.82
C LEU A 117 -6.62 12.12 0.20
N ILE A 118 -6.38 13.34 0.68
CA ILE A 118 -5.41 13.61 1.75
C ILE A 118 -5.82 12.90 3.02
N ALA A 119 -7.09 12.96 3.42
CA ALA A 119 -7.59 12.25 4.60
C ALA A 119 -7.39 10.73 4.47
N PHE A 120 -7.60 10.17 3.27
CA PHE A 120 -7.30 8.77 3.01
C PHE A 120 -5.79 8.46 3.13
N PHE A 121 -4.92 9.31 2.60
CA PHE A 121 -3.46 9.13 2.70
C PHE A 121 -2.95 9.30 4.13
N ASP A 122 -3.56 10.18 4.92
CA ASP A 122 -3.25 10.33 6.35
C ASP A 122 -3.65 9.09 7.13
N TRP A 123 -4.89 8.63 6.94
CA TRP A 123 -5.40 7.43 7.60
C TRP A 123 -4.57 6.19 7.30
N ILE A 124 -4.26 5.94 6.02
CA ILE A 124 -3.46 4.77 5.62
C ILE A 124 -1.98 4.93 6.02
N GLY A 125 -1.49 6.18 6.06
CA GLY A 125 -0.20 6.54 6.59
C GLY A 125 -0.07 6.26 8.09
N GLY A 126 -1.18 6.13 8.82
CA GLY A 126 -1.18 5.71 10.23
C GLY A 126 -0.91 4.21 10.45
N ILE A 127 -0.95 3.37 9.42
CA ILE A 127 -0.73 1.93 9.56
C ILE A 127 0.73 1.62 9.92
N ASP A 128 0.93 0.73 10.89
CA ASP A 128 2.23 0.14 11.21
C ASP A 128 2.64 -0.82 10.10
N LEU A 129 3.72 -0.47 9.40
CA LEU A 129 4.25 -1.26 8.30
C LEU A 129 5.24 -2.33 8.77
N ASN A 130 5.27 -2.69 10.06
CA ASN A 130 6.15 -3.71 10.63
C ASN A 130 7.65 -3.47 10.28
N GLY A 131 8.04 -2.19 10.15
CA GLY A 131 9.39 -1.76 9.77
C GLY A 131 9.73 -1.81 8.27
N PHE A 132 8.77 -2.16 7.39
CA PHE A 132 8.94 -2.16 5.93
C PHE A 132 8.91 -0.76 5.28
N ASP A 133 8.62 0.28 6.07
CA ASP A 133 8.65 1.69 5.67
C ASP A 133 10.08 2.25 5.55
N THR A 134 11.06 1.57 6.14
CA THR A 134 12.47 1.99 6.12
C THR A 134 13.31 1.07 5.24
N VAL A 135 14.33 1.64 4.58
CA VAL A 135 15.34 0.83 3.87
C VAL A 135 16.20 0.12 4.93
N VAL A 136 15.82 -1.10 5.33
CA VAL A 136 16.60 -1.99 6.20
C VAL A 136 17.76 -2.65 5.45
N SER A 137 18.54 -1.87 4.71
CA SER A 137 19.86 -2.33 4.27
C SER A 137 20.85 -2.07 5.40
N PRO A 138 21.68 -3.06 5.80
CA PRO A 138 22.85 -2.79 6.65
C PRO A 138 23.72 -1.65 6.09
N LEU A 139 23.78 -1.51 4.76
CA LEU A 139 24.52 -0.44 4.06
C LEU A 139 23.83 0.94 4.12
N ALA A 140 22.53 0.98 4.43
CA ALA A 140 21.79 2.22 4.62
C ALA A 140 22.09 2.87 5.99
N LYS A 141 22.38 2.08 7.03
CA LYS A 141 22.82 2.58 8.34
C LYS A 141 24.09 3.43 8.22
N ASP A 142 25.05 2.98 7.41
CA ASP A 142 26.31 3.71 7.17
C ASP A 142 26.10 5.09 6.52
N LYS A 143 25.05 5.27 5.70
CA LYS A 143 24.74 6.58 5.11
C LYS A 143 24.13 7.56 6.11
N ILE A 144 23.30 7.07 7.03
CA ILE A 144 22.65 7.90 8.05
C ILE A 144 23.67 8.44 9.05
N GLU A 145 24.64 7.63 9.48
CA GLU A 145 25.69 8.09 10.41
C GLU A 145 26.70 9.05 9.76
N ARG A 146 27.02 8.86 8.47
CA ARG A 146 27.91 9.77 7.73
C ARG A 146 27.33 11.18 7.55
N ASN A 147 26.01 11.32 7.43
CA ASN A 147 25.35 12.62 7.28
C ASN A 147 25.07 13.36 8.60
N LYS A 148 25.41 12.75 9.74
CA LYS A 148 25.31 13.35 11.09
C LYS A 148 26.65 13.93 11.60
N LYS A 149 27.73 13.81 10.82
CA LYS A 149 29.01 14.49 11.04
C LYS A 149 29.14 15.68 10.11
#